data_AF-A0A9W3SK14-F1
#
_entry.id   AF-A0A9W3SK14-F1
#
_cell.length_a   1.000
_cell.length_b   1.000
_cell.length_c   1.000
_cell.angle_alpha   90.00
_cell.angle_beta   90.00
_cell.angle_gamma   90.00
#
_symmetry.space_group_name_H-M   'P 1'
#
loop_
_entity.id
_entity.type
_entity.pdbx_description
1 polymer ?
#
loop_
_entity_poly.entity_id
_entity_poly.type
_entity_poly.pdbx_seq_one_letter_code
_entity_poly.pdbx_strand_id
1 'polypeptide(L)'
;MLKNKKVLYAGIISASILSSVTIPMDTLAETTVDQQCHVTAPLDFKSECKTEATAWGKEFFDLWNKLTPQVEKDTVRDYTGGGYGNMNRYLRSDYFDVIDQEKTEASIKQMDRAFSRVRLHDDMVVYRRVSESAFNLPDYMSDYLLEKTGETALVNKDLKVNMEKLEILKKMFQGKYKKDPAYISTSIVKDVAAGFNELPILMKIHVPKGVPAIYVDPLSNASGEMELLLPRNRTYKVTNISSVIEKDREYVMVDIDILDIESNYRNKRSTDIVYEDNLPSLSK
;
A
#
# COMPACT_ATOMS: atom_id res chain seq x y z
N MET A 1 -60.00 -92.30 -6.18
CA MET A 1 -60.67 -91.50 -5.12
C MET A 1 -59.63 -90.56 -4.49
N LEU A 2 -60.04 -89.32 -4.23
CA LEU A 2 -59.43 -88.21 -3.47
C LEU A 2 -58.44 -88.63 -2.35
N LYS A 3 -57.44 -87.85 -1.90
CA LYS A 3 -57.32 -86.38 -1.77
C LYS A 3 -55.85 -85.99 -1.46
N ASN A 4 -55.36 -84.93 -2.11
CA ASN A 4 -54.47 -83.86 -1.63
C ASN A 4 -53.64 -84.06 -0.35
N LYS A 5 -52.32 -83.83 -0.44
CA LYS A 5 -51.65 -82.53 -0.16
C LYS A 5 -50.13 -82.70 -0.27
N LYS A 6 -49.51 -81.95 -1.19
CA LYS A 6 -48.06 -81.73 -1.25
C LYS A 6 -47.72 -80.53 -0.39
N VAL A 7 -46.66 -80.59 0.43
CA VAL A 7 -45.72 -79.48 0.61
C VAL A 7 -44.32 -80.07 0.83
N LEU A 8 -43.36 -79.46 0.14
CA LEU A 8 -42.05 -79.94 -0.26
C LEU A 8 -40.97 -79.63 0.78
N TYR A 9 -40.00 -80.55 0.90
CA TYR A 9 -38.81 -80.45 1.76
C TYR A 9 -37.81 -79.40 1.25
N ALA A 10 -37.18 -78.72 2.21
CA ALA A 10 -36.12 -77.75 2.03
C ALA A 10 -34.77 -78.41 1.66
N GLY A 11 -34.05 -77.79 0.72
CA GLY A 11 -32.66 -78.12 0.38
C GLY A 11 -31.87 -76.82 0.23
N ILE A 12 -30.85 -76.67 1.06
CA ILE A 12 -29.95 -75.51 1.13
C ILE A 12 -28.92 -75.62 0.01
N ILE A 13 -28.81 -74.59 -0.84
CA ILE A 13 -27.62 -74.35 -1.67
C ILE A 13 -27.25 -72.87 -1.52
N SER A 14 -26.04 -72.66 -1.02
CA SER A 14 -25.35 -71.39 -0.86
C SER A 14 -25.00 -70.75 -2.21
N ALA A 15 -25.41 -69.51 -2.42
CA ALA A 15 -24.91 -68.64 -3.48
C ALA A 15 -24.47 -67.30 -2.86
N SER A 16 -23.18 -67.00 -2.99
CA SER A 16 -22.54 -65.78 -2.50
C SER A 16 -22.98 -64.57 -3.34
N ILE A 17 -23.62 -63.59 -2.72
CA ILE A 17 -23.94 -62.31 -3.37
C ILE A 17 -22.68 -61.43 -3.29
N LEU A 18 -22.02 -61.22 -4.44
CA LEU A 18 -21.07 -60.12 -4.61
C LEU A 18 -21.85 -58.82 -4.64
N SER A 19 -21.83 -58.06 -3.54
CA SER A 19 -22.28 -56.67 -3.55
C SER A 19 -21.26 -55.83 -4.31
N SER A 20 -21.61 -55.39 -5.51
CA SER A 20 -20.88 -54.38 -6.25
C SER A 20 -20.97 -53.05 -5.52
N VAL A 21 -19.93 -52.71 -4.76
CA VAL A 21 -19.71 -51.36 -4.25
C VAL A 21 -19.32 -50.51 -5.45
N THR A 22 -20.26 -49.70 -5.94
CA THR A 22 -19.94 -48.59 -6.83
C THR A 22 -19.18 -47.55 -6.03
N ILE A 23 -17.88 -47.44 -6.27
CA ILE A 23 -17.08 -46.31 -5.79
C ILE A 23 -17.58 -45.07 -6.54
N PRO A 24 -18.05 -44.01 -5.87
CA PRO A 24 -18.27 -42.75 -6.54
C PRO A 24 -16.90 -42.21 -7.00
N MET A 25 -16.63 -42.28 -8.30
CA MET A 25 -15.71 -41.38 -8.96
C MET A 25 -16.37 -40.01 -8.96
N ASP A 26 -15.91 -39.15 -8.07
CA ASP A 26 -15.65 -37.73 -8.28
C ASP A 26 -15.72 -37.00 -6.94
N THR A 27 -14.54 -36.84 -6.36
CA THR A 27 -14.21 -35.62 -5.63
C THR A 27 -12.71 -35.52 -5.77
N LEU A 28 -12.27 -35.00 -6.92
CA LEU A 28 -11.09 -34.16 -6.91
C LEU A 28 -11.39 -33.10 -5.85
N ALA A 29 -10.80 -33.26 -4.67
CA ALA A 29 -10.55 -32.10 -3.86
C ALA A 29 -9.75 -31.18 -4.77
N GLU A 30 -10.39 -30.15 -5.30
CA GLU A 30 -9.67 -28.94 -5.65
C GLU A 30 -9.00 -28.53 -4.34
N THR A 31 -7.77 -29.00 -4.13
CA THR A 31 -6.77 -28.11 -3.56
C THR A 31 -6.85 -26.88 -4.42
N THR A 32 -7.59 -25.88 -3.94
CA THR A 32 -7.36 -24.50 -4.31
C THR A 32 -5.89 -24.31 -3.99
N VAL A 33 -5.05 -24.47 -5.00
CA VAL A 33 -3.76 -23.83 -5.03
C VAL A 33 -4.16 -22.37 -4.85
N ASP A 34 -4.05 -21.86 -3.63
CA ASP A 34 -4.20 -20.43 -3.36
C ASP A 34 -3.20 -19.80 -4.31
N GLN A 35 -3.70 -19.33 -5.44
CA GLN A 35 -2.88 -18.79 -6.48
C GLN A 35 -2.45 -17.46 -5.91
N GLN A 36 -1.27 -17.48 -5.28
CA GLN A 36 -0.66 -16.36 -4.58
C GLN A 36 -0.85 -15.14 -5.45
N CYS A 37 -1.76 -14.27 -5.02
CA CYS A 37 -2.23 -13.20 -5.89
C CYS A 37 -1.16 -12.10 -6.03
N HIS A 38 -0.17 -12.12 -5.12
CA HIS A 38 1.00 -11.24 -5.12
C HIS A 38 2.23 -11.91 -5.73
N VAL A 39 3.12 -11.09 -6.27
CA VAL A 39 4.49 -11.50 -6.60
C VAL A 39 5.30 -11.55 -5.30
N THR A 40 6.14 -12.57 -5.11
CA THR A 40 6.90 -12.78 -3.87
C THR A 40 8.14 -11.88 -3.72
N ALA A 41 8.64 -11.27 -4.80
CA ALA A 41 9.76 -10.34 -4.74
C ALA A 41 9.75 -9.35 -5.93
N PRO A 42 9.50 -8.04 -5.70
CA PRO A 42 9.04 -7.46 -4.44
C PRO A 42 7.61 -7.94 -4.09
N LEU A 43 7.28 -7.97 -2.80
CA LEU A 43 5.92 -8.16 -2.31
C LEU A 43 5.02 -7.05 -2.87
N ASP A 44 4.08 -7.41 -3.75
CA ASP A 44 3.26 -6.45 -4.47
C ASP A 44 1.80 -6.89 -4.48
N PHE A 45 1.00 -6.33 -3.56
CA PHE A 45 -0.42 -6.63 -3.44
C PHE A 45 -1.27 -5.76 -4.37
N LYS A 46 -1.77 -6.38 -5.43
CA LYS A 46 -2.76 -5.78 -6.33
C LYS A 46 -4.13 -5.68 -5.68
N SER A 47 -5.09 -5.03 -6.34
CA SER A 47 -6.40 -4.75 -5.75
C SER A 47 -7.19 -6.02 -5.39
N GLU A 48 -6.96 -7.11 -6.12
CA GLU A 48 -7.50 -8.45 -5.87
C GLU A 48 -6.89 -9.14 -4.63
N CYS A 49 -5.75 -8.65 -4.12
CA CYS A 49 -4.98 -9.28 -3.05
C CYS A 49 -5.38 -8.90 -1.63
N LYS A 50 -6.57 -8.34 -1.44
CA LYS A 50 -6.96 -7.78 -0.14
C LYS A 50 -6.88 -8.79 1.00
N THR A 51 -7.28 -10.03 0.78
CA THR A 51 -7.25 -11.09 1.81
C THR A 51 -5.83 -11.43 2.25
N GLU A 52 -4.93 -11.69 1.28
CA GLU A 52 -3.53 -12.00 1.56
C GLU A 52 -2.81 -10.81 2.21
N ALA A 53 -3.05 -9.59 1.72
CA ALA A 53 -2.50 -8.37 2.29
C ALA A 53 -2.98 -8.12 3.73
N THR A 54 -4.23 -8.48 4.05
CA THR A 54 -4.78 -8.39 5.41
C THR A 54 -4.07 -9.36 6.36
N ALA A 55 -3.83 -10.60 5.91
CA ALA A 55 -3.10 -11.58 6.69
C ALA A 55 -1.66 -11.13 6.95
N TRP A 56 -0.95 -10.71 5.90
CA TRP A 56 0.41 -10.16 6.01
C TRP A 56 0.48 -8.96 6.95
N GLY A 57 -0.42 -7.99 6.77
CA GLY A 57 -0.46 -6.77 7.60
C GLY A 57 -0.73 -7.08 9.06
N LYS A 58 -1.63 -8.04 9.35
CA LYS A 58 -1.92 -8.50 10.71
C LYS A 58 -0.68 -9.11 11.37
N GLU A 59 0.04 -10.00 10.69
CA GLU A 59 1.26 -10.60 11.23
C GLU A 59 2.34 -9.55 11.53
N PHE A 60 2.54 -8.62 10.60
CA PHE A 60 3.49 -7.52 10.76
C PHE A 60 3.11 -6.59 11.93
N PHE A 61 1.83 -6.24 12.05
CA PHE A 61 1.32 -5.44 13.15
C PHE A 61 1.40 -6.16 14.49
N ASP A 62 1.06 -7.44 14.58
CA ASP A 62 1.08 -8.20 15.84
C ASP A 62 2.50 -8.24 16.43
N LEU A 63 3.52 -8.42 15.59
CA LEU A 63 4.92 -8.33 15.99
C LEU A 63 5.25 -6.94 16.53
N TRP A 64 4.92 -5.88 15.78
CA TRP A 64 5.18 -4.51 16.18
C TRP A 64 4.45 -4.15 17.49
N ASN A 65 3.17 -4.52 17.60
CA ASN A 65 2.31 -4.26 18.75
C ASN A 65 2.83 -4.95 20.02
N LYS A 66 3.40 -6.15 19.90
CA LYS A 66 4.03 -6.87 21.03
C LYS A 66 5.29 -6.18 21.55
N LEU A 67 6.07 -5.57 20.65
CA LEU A 67 7.36 -4.94 20.97
C LEU A 67 7.24 -3.47 21.39
N THR A 68 6.08 -2.85 21.19
CA THR A 68 5.89 -1.41 21.34
C THR A 68 5.20 -1.07 22.68
N PRO A 69 5.73 -0.13 23.48
CA PRO A 69 5.06 0.43 24.65
C PRO A 69 3.78 1.20 24.30
N GLN A 70 2.81 1.26 25.22
CA GLN A 70 1.51 1.90 24.97
C GLN A 70 1.62 3.37 24.55
N VAL A 71 2.52 4.15 25.17
CA VAL A 71 2.73 5.57 24.81
C VAL A 71 3.16 5.78 23.35
N GLU A 72 3.95 4.85 22.81
CA GLU A 72 4.37 4.87 21.40
C GLU A 72 3.17 4.51 20.50
N LYS A 73 2.35 3.52 20.88
CA LYS A 73 1.13 3.15 20.16
C LYS A 73 0.12 4.29 20.10
N ASP A 74 -0.10 4.96 21.22
CA ASP A 74 -1.04 6.08 21.32
C ASP A 74 -0.58 7.23 20.42
N THR A 75 0.73 7.48 20.33
CA THR A 75 1.28 8.50 19.43
C THR A 75 1.11 8.12 17.96
N VAL A 76 1.35 6.85 17.60
CA VAL A 76 1.12 6.37 16.23
C VAL A 76 -0.37 6.46 15.87
N ARG A 77 -1.26 6.12 16.79
CA ARG A 77 -2.70 6.29 16.61
C ARG A 77 -3.08 7.76 16.42
N ASP A 78 -2.55 8.67 17.25
CA ASP A 78 -2.78 10.11 17.10
C ASP A 78 -2.31 10.62 15.74
N TYR A 79 -1.15 10.15 15.25
CA TYR A 79 -0.67 10.46 13.90
C TYR A 79 -1.72 10.09 12.84
N THR A 80 -2.32 8.89 12.89
CA THR A 80 -3.36 8.49 11.92
C THR A 80 -4.65 9.32 11.98
N GLY A 81 -4.83 10.13 13.03
CA GLY A 81 -5.96 11.06 13.21
C GLY A 81 -5.57 12.49 12.89
N GLY A 82 -5.73 13.41 13.84
CA GLY A 82 -5.37 14.83 13.64
C GLY A 82 -3.87 15.13 13.79
N GLY A 83 -3.10 14.22 14.40
CA GLY A 83 -1.70 14.43 14.75
C GLY A 83 -0.76 14.55 13.53
N TYR A 84 -1.09 13.91 12.39
CA TYR A 84 -0.22 13.96 11.20
C TYR A 84 0.06 15.40 10.75
N GLY A 85 -0.96 16.26 10.78
CA GLY A 85 -0.87 17.62 10.23
C GLY A 85 0.14 18.47 10.99
N ASN A 86 0.14 18.37 12.32
CA ASN A 86 1.08 19.10 13.18
C ASN A 86 2.50 18.57 13.00
N MET A 87 2.68 17.24 13.08
CA MET A 87 4.01 16.62 12.97
C MET A 87 4.65 16.84 11.59
N ASN A 88 3.90 16.59 10.50
CA ASN A 88 4.46 16.73 9.14
C ASN A 88 4.69 18.19 8.76
N ARG A 89 3.86 19.13 9.23
CA ARG A 89 4.13 20.56 9.06
C ARG A 89 5.39 20.97 9.81
N TYR A 90 5.55 20.49 11.05
CA TYR A 90 6.75 20.74 11.86
C TYR A 90 8.01 20.23 11.21
N LEU A 91 7.96 19.04 10.62
CA LEU A 91 9.09 18.48 9.92
C LEU A 91 9.44 19.24 8.62
N ARG A 92 8.49 19.96 8.02
CA ARG A 92 8.67 20.67 6.74
C ARG A 92 8.99 22.15 6.87
N SER A 93 8.76 22.76 8.02
CA SER A 93 8.86 24.22 8.17
C SER A 93 9.52 24.59 9.50
N ASP A 94 10.09 25.78 9.54
CA ASP A 94 10.82 26.27 10.71
C ASP A 94 9.97 27.13 11.67
N TYR A 95 8.64 27.25 11.46
CA TYR A 95 7.78 28.18 12.21
C TYR A 95 6.61 27.52 12.95
N PHE A 96 6.63 27.59 14.29
CA PHE A 96 5.59 27.08 15.20
C PHE A 96 5.43 27.97 16.43
N ASP A 97 4.25 27.90 17.06
CA ASP A 97 4.08 28.37 18.43
C ASP A 97 4.91 27.48 19.38
N VAL A 98 5.56 28.09 20.38
CA VAL A 98 6.46 27.41 21.32
C VAL A 98 5.75 26.27 22.06
N ILE A 99 4.47 26.45 22.41
CA ILE A 99 3.70 25.44 23.15
C ILE A 99 3.43 24.22 22.26
N ASP A 100 3.09 24.46 21.00
CA ASP A 100 2.84 23.39 20.02
C ASP A 100 4.15 22.68 19.62
N GLN A 101 5.26 23.40 19.62
CA GLN A 101 6.59 22.85 19.31
C GLN A 101 7.01 21.78 20.31
N GLU A 102 6.98 22.04 21.63
CA GLU A 102 7.44 21.07 22.63
C GLU A 102 6.64 19.76 22.55
N LYS A 103 5.31 19.87 22.44
CA LYS A 103 4.42 18.71 22.28
C LYS A 103 4.72 17.96 20.98
N THR A 104 4.90 18.67 19.88
CA THR A 104 5.17 18.06 18.57
C THR A 104 6.52 17.34 18.54
N GLU A 105 7.57 17.94 19.12
CA GLU A 105 8.88 17.30 19.26
C GLU A 105 8.82 16.05 20.15
N ALA A 106 8.04 16.09 21.25
CA ALA A 106 7.83 14.93 22.10
C ALA A 106 7.14 13.79 21.32
N SER A 107 6.10 14.10 20.55
CA SER A 107 5.42 13.13 19.67
C SER A 107 6.37 12.56 18.61
N ILE A 108 7.19 13.39 17.97
CA ILE A 108 8.19 12.93 17.00
C ILE A 108 9.19 11.96 17.64
N LYS A 109 9.65 12.23 18.87
CA LYS A 109 10.53 11.30 19.61
C LYS A 109 9.85 9.96 19.92
N GLN A 110 8.55 9.96 20.21
CA GLN A 110 7.80 8.71 20.40
C GLN A 110 7.63 7.95 19.08
N MET A 111 7.31 8.65 17.99
CA MET A 111 7.24 8.06 16.65
C MET A 111 8.58 7.44 16.24
N ASP A 112 9.70 8.13 16.47
CA ASP A 112 11.04 7.62 16.19
C ASP A 112 11.33 6.30 16.94
N ARG A 113 10.92 6.22 18.22
CA ARG A 113 11.01 4.97 18.99
C ARG A 113 10.09 3.89 18.45
N ALA A 114 8.86 4.23 18.07
CA ALA A 114 7.91 3.31 17.48
C ALA A 114 8.44 2.66 16.18
N PHE A 115 9.15 3.42 15.35
CA PHE A 115 9.79 2.89 14.13
C PHE A 115 11.00 2.00 14.43
N SER A 116 11.63 2.10 15.60
CA SER A 116 12.81 1.29 15.92
C SER A 116 12.52 -0.21 16.11
N ARG A 117 11.24 -0.61 16.15
CA ARG A 117 10.77 -1.92 16.61
C ARG A 117 10.81 -3.02 15.54
N VAL A 118 10.37 -2.70 14.32
CA VAL A 118 10.18 -3.68 13.25
C VAL A 118 10.66 -3.09 11.92
N ARG A 119 11.17 -3.96 11.04
CA ARG A 119 11.65 -3.65 9.70
C ARG A 119 11.03 -4.60 8.70
N LEU A 120 10.89 -4.15 7.45
CA LEU A 120 10.45 -5.01 6.36
C LEU A 120 11.45 -6.16 6.16
N HIS A 121 10.92 -7.38 6.04
CA HIS A 121 11.71 -8.59 5.78
C HIS A 121 12.04 -8.76 4.29
N ASP A 122 11.11 -8.34 3.43
CA ASP A 122 11.21 -8.41 1.98
C ASP A 122 11.09 -7.02 1.37
N ASP A 123 11.55 -6.87 0.13
CA ASP A 123 11.24 -5.71 -0.69
C ASP A 123 9.73 -5.66 -0.91
N MET A 124 9.16 -4.45 -0.92
CA MET A 124 7.71 -4.27 -1.00
C MET A 124 7.33 -3.12 -1.93
N VAL A 125 6.21 -3.27 -2.63
CA VAL A 125 5.54 -2.19 -3.33
C VAL A 125 4.39 -1.66 -2.47
N VAL A 126 4.36 -0.34 -2.28
CA VAL A 126 3.26 0.37 -1.64
C VAL A 126 2.72 1.46 -2.56
N TYR A 127 1.51 1.92 -2.27
CA TYR A 127 0.74 2.77 -3.15
C TYR A 127 0.30 4.06 -2.46
N ARG A 128 0.29 5.15 -3.21
CA ARG A 128 -0.31 6.42 -2.77
C ARG A 128 -0.95 7.14 -3.94
N ARG A 129 -2.20 7.54 -3.79
CA ARG A 129 -2.90 8.39 -4.78
C ARG A 129 -2.75 9.85 -4.38
N VAL A 130 -2.49 10.73 -5.36
CA VAL A 130 -2.41 12.18 -5.17
C VAL A 130 -3.02 12.93 -6.35
N SER A 131 -3.39 14.19 -6.11
CA SER A 131 -3.68 15.17 -7.15
C SER A 131 -2.42 15.88 -7.64
N GLU A 132 -2.56 16.63 -8.73
CA GLU A 132 -1.53 17.49 -9.31
C GLU A 132 -0.99 18.52 -8.30
N SER A 133 -1.84 18.98 -7.38
CA SER A 133 -1.46 19.92 -6.32
C SER A 133 -0.34 19.41 -5.42
N ALA A 134 -0.13 18.09 -5.33
CA ALA A 134 0.97 17.53 -4.55
C ALA A 134 2.35 17.90 -5.15
N PHE A 135 2.43 18.17 -6.45
CA PHE A 135 3.69 18.44 -7.16
C PHE A 135 4.14 19.90 -7.08
N ASN A 136 3.48 20.74 -6.26
CA ASN A 136 3.82 22.15 -6.05
C ASN A 136 4.15 22.88 -7.36
N LEU A 137 3.36 22.63 -8.41
CA LEU A 137 3.59 23.23 -9.71
C LEU A 137 3.48 24.75 -9.57
N PRO A 138 4.47 25.52 -10.05
CA PRO A 138 4.39 26.97 -9.98
C PRO A 138 3.16 27.52 -10.71
N ASP A 139 2.57 28.60 -10.22
CA ASP A 139 1.38 29.22 -10.82
C ASP A 139 1.58 29.54 -12.31
N TYR A 140 2.77 30.04 -12.69
CA TYR A 140 3.09 30.32 -14.10
C TYR A 140 3.09 29.08 -15.00
N MET A 141 3.33 27.88 -14.44
CA MET A 141 3.18 26.62 -15.16
C MET A 141 1.72 26.24 -15.30
N SER A 142 0.90 26.49 -14.29
CA SER A 142 -0.55 26.33 -14.41
C SER A 142 -1.12 27.23 -15.51
N ASP A 143 -0.67 28.49 -15.58
CA ASP A 143 -1.08 29.46 -16.60
C ASP A 143 -0.56 29.08 -18.00
N TYR A 144 0.72 28.70 -18.12
CA TYR A 144 1.30 28.20 -19.36
C TYR A 144 0.56 26.97 -19.90
N LEU A 145 0.24 26.02 -19.01
CA LEU A 145 -0.53 24.83 -19.36
C LEU A 145 -1.94 25.17 -19.80
N LEU A 146 -2.60 26.12 -19.12
CA LEU A 146 -3.92 26.59 -19.49
C LEU A 146 -3.92 27.26 -20.87
N GLU A 147 -2.97 28.16 -21.13
CA GLU A 147 -2.82 28.85 -22.43
C GLU A 147 -2.60 27.85 -23.56
N LYS A 148 -1.71 26.86 -23.35
CA LYS A 148 -1.24 25.98 -24.41
C LYS A 148 -2.14 24.76 -24.65
N THR A 149 -2.88 24.31 -23.63
CA THR A 149 -3.74 23.11 -23.72
C THR A 149 -5.23 23.38 -23.61
N GLY A 150 -5.64 24.57 -23.17
CA GLY A 150 -7.04 24.92 -22.93
C GLY A 150 -7.66 24.29 -21.67
N GLU A 151 -6.89 23.51 -20.91
CA GLU A 151 -7.35 22.82 -19.70
C GLU A 151 -6.31 22.97 -18.58
N THR A 152 -6.71 22.89 -17.31
CA THR A 152 -5.79 22.88 -16.16
C THR A 152 -5.55 21.47 -15.60
N ALA A 153 -6.49 20.54 -15.77
CA ALA A 153 -6.39 19.17 -15.25
C ALA A 153 -5.41 18.28 -16.04
N LEU A 154 -4.70 17.38 -15.35
CA LEU A 154 -3.82 16.36 -15.94
C LEU A 154 -4.62 15.22 -16.56
N VAL A 155 -5.78 14.91 -15.97
CA VAL A 155 -6.78 14.00 -16.52
C VAL A 155 -8.03 14.81 -16.82
N ASN A 156 -8.51 14.76 -18.06
CA ASN A 156 -9.63 15.58 -18.51
C ASN A 156 -10.99 14.98 -18.07
N LYS A 157 -12.09 15.65 -18.43
CA LYS A 157 -13.45 15.21 -18.09
C LYS A 157 -13.84 13.86 -18.72
N ASP A 158 -13.16 13.46 -19.79
CA ASP A 158 -13.34 12.18 -20.46
C ASP A 158 -12.43 11.07 -19.87
N LEU A 159 -11.82 11.33 -18.71
CA LEU A 159 -10.90 10.42 -18.02
C LEU A 159 -9.66 10.06 -18.85
N LYS A 160 -9.23 10.97 -19.73
CA LYS A 160 -8.02 10.83 -20.58
C LYS A 160 -6.87 11.65 -20.05
N VAL A 161 -5.66 11.09 -20.09
CA VAL A 161 -4.44 11.80 -19.69
C VAL A 161 -4.09 12.82 -20.76
N ASN A 162 -3.87 14.06 -20.34
CA ASN A 162 -3.32 15.10 -21.21
C ASN A 162 -1.83 14.82 -21.45
N MET A 163 -1.51 14.31 -22.65
CA MET A 163 -0.16 13.86 -23.00
C MET A 163 0.89 14.98 -22.96
N GLU A 164 0.51 16.23 -23.26
CA GLU A 164 1.44 17.34 -23.16
C GLU A 164 1.84 17.62 -21.70
N LYS A 165 0.86 17.62 -20.79
CA LYS A 165 1.13 17.76 -19.35
C LYS A 165 1.96 16.62 -18.80
N LEU A 166 1.71 15.41 -19.26
CA LEU A 166 2.52 14.24 -18.91
C LEU A 166 3.99 14.47 -19.29
N GLU A 167 4.27 14.99 -20.49
CA GLU A 167 5.64 15.27 -20.93
C GLU A 167 6.31 16.40 -20.13
N ILE A 168 5.54 17.40 -19.68
CA ILE A 168 6.04 18.44 -18.77
C ILE A 168 6.39 17.85 -17.40
N LEU A 169 5.49 17.03 -16.84
CA LEU A 169 5.71 16.34 -15.56
C LEU A 169 6.96 15.46 -15.62
N LYS A 170 7.13 14.68 -16.70
CA LYS A 170 8.35 13.90 -16.97
C LYS A 170 9.61 14.75 -16.95
N LYS A 171 9.63 15.85 -17.72
CA LYS A 171 10.80 16.74 -17.81
C LYS A 171 11.17 17.36 -16.47
N MET A 172 10.18 17.72 -15.67
CA MET A 172 10.40 18.35 -14.36
C MET A 172 10.91 17.34 -13.33
N PHE A 173 10.31 16.15 -13.27
CA PHE A 173 10.41 15.30 -12.10
C PHE A 173 11.04 13.92 -12.33
N GLN A 174 11.03 13.38 -13.55
CA GLN A 174 11.61 12.07 -13.81
C GLN A 174 13.13 12.09 -13.60
N GLY A 175 13.64 11.09 -12.89
CA GLY A 175 15.04 10.97 -12.51
C GLY A 175 15.47 11.89 -11.36
N LYS A 176 14.58 12.72 -10.82
CA LYS A 176 14.87 13.62 -9.69
C LYS A 176 14.73 12.92 -8.35
N TYR A 177 15.38 13.51 -7.35
CA TYR A 177 15.46 12.99 -5.99
C TYR A 177 14.81 13.97 -5.02
N LYS A 178 14.13 13.47 -3.99
CA LYS A 178 13.65 14.30 -2.86
C LYS A 178 14.21 13.76 -1.56
N LYS A 179 14.63 14.64 -0.65
CA LYS A 179 14.75 14.32 0.77
C LYS A 179 13.51 14.85 1.47
N ASP A 180 12.60 13.96 1.82
CA ASP A 180 11.35 14.31 2.49
C ASP A 180 11.56 14.26 4.00
N PRO A 181 11.46 15.40 4.71
CA PRO A 181 11.62 15.40 6.16
C PRO A 181 10.40 14.85 6.90
N ALA A 182 9.23 14.74 6.26
CA ALA A 182 7.99 14.24 6.87
C ALA A 182 7.90 12.71 6.84
N TYR A 183 6.96 12.14 7.59
CA TYR A 183 6.61 10.71 7.51
C TYR A 183 5.94 10.40 6.16
N ILE A 184 5.93 9.14 5.74
CA ILE A 184 5.37 8.75 4.44
C ILE A 184 4.18 7.80 4.65
N SER A 185 3.00 8.22 4.21
CA SER A 185 1.73 7.51 4.38
C SER A 185 1.29 6.85 3.08
N THR A 186 1.23 5.52 3.08
CA THR A 186 1.00 4.68 1.89
C THR A 186 0.06 3.54 2.21
N SER A 187 -0.54 2.92 1.20
CA SER A 187 -1.35 1.70 1.32
C SER A 187 -0.58 0.50 0.78
N ILE A 188 -0.66 -0.64 1.45
CA ILE A 188 -0.03 -1.88 0.94
C ILE A 188 -0.78 -2.48 -0.25
N VAL A 189 -2.06 -2.14 -0.42
CA VAL A 189 -2.90 -2.56 -1.56
C VAL A 189 -3.21 -1.38 -2.45
N LYS A 190 -3.12 -1.58 -3.76
CA LYS A 190 -3.50 -0.58 -4.76
C LYS A 190 -4.98 -0.19 -4.64
N ASP A 191 -5.25 1.12 -4.57
CA ASP A 191 -6.58 1.73 -4.61
C ASP A 191 -7.55 1.29 -3.50
N VAL A 192 -7.01 0.85 -2.35
CA VAL A 192 -7.83 0.40 -1.21
C VAL A 192 -8.37 1.54 -0.34
N ALA A 193 -7.66 2.66 -0.26
CA ALA A 193 -8.05 3.81 0.54
C ALA A 193 -9.21 4.57 -0.12
N ALA A 194 -10.40 4.43 0.46
CA ALA A 194 -11.61 5.12 0.00
C ALA A 194 -11.41 6.65 0.03
N GLY A 195 -11.90 7.35 -1.00
CA GLY A 195 -11.73 8.80 -1.14
C GLY A 195 -10.44 9.25 -1.83
N PHE A 196 -9.45 8.35 -1.99
CA PHE A 196 -8.20 8.64 -2.71
C PHE A 196 -8.09 7.88 -4.04
N ASN A 197 -8.78 6.75 -4.20
CA ASN A 197 -8.74 5.88 -5.39
C ASN A 197 -9.10 6.60 -6.72
N GLU A 198 -9.79 7.73 -6.66
CA GLU A 198 -10.17 8.53 -7.82
C GLU A 198 -9.16 9.63 -8.21
N LEU A 199 -8.07 9.82 -7.45
CA LEU A 199 -7.10 10.87 -7.78
C LEU A 199 -6.26 10.50 -9.02
N PRO A 200 -5.89 11.50 -9.86
CA PRO A 200 -5.35 11.28 -11.21
C PRO A 200 -3.93 10.73 -11.26
N ILE A 201 -3.20 10.73 -10.13
CA ILE A 201 -1.81 10.27 -10.06
C ILE A 201 -1.71 9.14 -9.05
N LEU A 202 -1.19 7.98 -9.48
CA LEU A 202 -0.86 6.85 -8.64
C LEU A 202 0.67 6.77 -8.49
N MET A 203 1.16 6.89 -7.26
CA MET A 203 2.54 6.63 -6.91
C MET A 203 2.68 5.15 -6.58
N LYS A 204 3.55 4.45 -7.32
CA LYS A 204 3.97 3.08 -7.04
C LYS A 204 5.37 3.13 -6.47
N ILE A 205 5.48 2.83 -5.18
CA ILE A 205 6.69 3.08 -4.39
C ILE A 205 7.33 1.74 -4.05
N HIS A 206 8.54 1.49 -4.55
CA HIS A 206 9.40 0.39 -4.11
C HIS A 206 10.09 0.76 -2.80
N VAL A 207 9.90 -0.07 -1.79
CA VAL A 207 10.50 0.04 -0.47
C VAL A 207 11.43 -1.16 -0.27
N PRO A 208 12.74 -0.95 -0.14
CA PRO A 208 13.67 -2.04 0.02
C PRO A 208 13.52 -2.70 1.40
N LYS A 209 13.85 -4.00 1.46
CA LYS A 209 13.96 -4.74 2.71
C LYS A 209 14.85 -4.01 3.73
N GLY A 210 14.55 -4.18 5.01
CA GLY A 210 15.28 -3.57 6.11
C GLY A 210 14.84 -2.14 6.46
N VAL A 211 14.02 -1.50 5.63
CA VAL A 211 13.38 -0.23 5.97
C VAL A 211 12.42 -0.44 7.16
N PRO A 212 12.56 0.33 8.27
CA PRO A 212 11.56 0.39 9.32
C PRO A 212 10.21 0.82 8.77
N ALA A 213 9.14 0.17 9.21
CA ALA A 213 7.78 0.48 8.81
C ALA A 213 6.81 0.08 9.91
N ILE A 214 5.60 0.64 9.89
CA ILE A 214 4.51 0.27 10.79
C ILE A 214 3.26 0.06 9.95
N TYR A 215 2.67 -1.13 9.99
CA TYR A 215 1.33 -1.35 9.46
C TYR A 215 0.32 -0.84 10.48
N VAL A 216 -0.34 0.28 10.22
CA VAL A 216 -1.11 1.01 11.25
C VAL A 216 -2.60 0.74 11.20
N ASP A 217 -3.10 0.07 10.15
CA ASP A 217 -4.54 -0.14 9.92
C ASP A 217 -5.31 -0.67 11.15
N PRO A 218 -4.79 -1.66 11.93
CA PRO A 218 -5.53 -2.19 13.08
C PRO A 218 -5.70 -1.23 14.26
N LEU A 219 -4.89 -0.16 14.36
CA LEU A 219 -5.00 0.86 15.41
C LEU A 219 -5.40 2.25 14.88
N SER A 220 -5.54 2.38 13.56
CA SER A 220 -5.73 3.65 12.87
C SER A 220 -7.08 4.29 13.22
N ASN A 221 -7.10 5.61 13.35
CA ASN A 221 -8.36 6.38 13.38
C ASN A 221 -9.01 6.50 11.99
N ALA A 222 -8.29 6.12 10.92
CA ALA A 222 -8.77 6.00 9.55
C ALA A 222 -8.58 4.55 9.09
N SER A 223 -9.43 3.64 9.59
CA SER A 223 -9.34 2.21 9.27
C SER A 223 -9.78 1.91 7.83
N GLY A 224 -9.19 0.86 7.24
CA GLY A 224 -9.51 0.40 5.89
C GLY A 224 -8.61 0.96 4.80
N GLU A 225 -7.65 1.83 5.14
CA GLU A 225 -6.62 2.31 4.21
C GLU A 225 -5.48 1.31 4.00
N MET A 226 -5.42 0.25 4.83
CA MET A 226 -4.32 -0.72 4.86
C MET A 226 -2.96 -0.02 4.90
N GLU A 227 -2.87 1.01 5.75
CA GLU A 227 -1.77 1.96 5.74
C GLU A 227 -0.48 1.30 6.25
N LEU A 228 0.57 1.36 5.42
CA LEU A 228 1.96 1.19 5.84
C LEU A 228 2.59 2.57 5.95
N LEU A 229 2.94 2.92 7.18
CA LEU A 229 3.62 4.17 7.49
C LEU A 229 5.14 3.94 7.42
N LEU A 230 5.86 4.81 6.71
CA LEU A 230 7.32 4.83 6.71
C LEU A 230 7.85 6.01 7.53
N PRO A 231 9.02 5.87 8.17
CA PRO A 231 9.58 6.89 9.04
C PRO A 231 9.97 8.13 8.25
N ARG A 232 10.10 9.23 8.98
CA ARG A 232 10.52 10.53 8.49
C ARG A 232 11.94 10.58 7.92
N ASN A 233 12.27 11.70 7.27
CA ASN A 233 13.61 12.01 6.77
C ASN A 233 14.13 10.96 5.78
N ARG A 234 13.35 10.71 4.73
CA ARG A 234 13.63 9.68 3.70
C ARG A 234 14.06 10.29 2.39
N THR A 235 14.98 9.61 1.69
CA THR A 235 15.30 9.94 0.30
C THR A 235 14.56 9.01 -0.65
N TYR A 236 13.90 9.58 -1.64
CA TYR A 236 13.35 8.82 -2.74
C TYR A 236 13.77 9.39 -4.10
N LYS A 237 13.68 8.57 -5.13
CA LYS A 237 13.86 8.97 -6.54
C LYS A 237 12.61 8.65 -7.33
N VAL A 238 12.19 9.58 -8.19
CA VAL A 238 11.21 9.26 -9.24
C VAL A 238 11.94 8.59 -10.39
N THR A 239 11.68 7.31 -10.62
CA THR A 239 12.38 6.51 -11.64
C THR A 239 11.71 6.61 -13.00
N ASN A 240 10.39 6.64 -13.02
CA ASN A 240 9.60 6.70 -14.25
C ASN A 240 8.26 7.41 -14.02
N ILE A 241 7.76 8.09 -15.06
CA ILE A 241 6.42 8.69 -15.09
C ILE A 241 5.76 8.26 -16.40
N SER A 242 4.58 7.64 -16.33
CA SER A 242 3.88 7.13 -17.52
C SER A 242 2.37 7.26 -17.40
N SER A 243 1.65 7.26 -18.51
CA SER A 243 0.21 7.05 -18.51
C SER A 243 -0.11 5.55 -18.38
N VAL A 244 -1.21 5.24 -17.69
CA VAL A 244 -1.77 3.90 -17.59
C VAL A 244 -3.24 3.97 -17.95
N ILE A 245 -3.68 3.02 -18.77
CA ILE A 245 -5.09 2.82 -19.12
C ILE A 245 -5.57 1.59 -18.35
N GLU A 246 -6.61 1.76 -17.54
CA GLU A 246 -7.21 0.67 -16.78
C GLU A 246 -8.71 0.78 -16.82
N LYS A 247 -9.35 -0.21 -17.44
CA LYS A 247 -10.76 -0.16 -17.83
C LYS A 247 -11.00 1.10 -18.69
N ASP A 248 -11.96 1.94 -18.31
CA ASP A 248 -12.35 3.14 -19.05
C ASP A 248 -11.68 4.42 -18.54
N ARG A 249 -10.68 4.30 -17.67
CA ARG A 249 -9.98 5.44 -17.05
C ARG A 249 -8.50 5.43 -17.35
N GLU A 250 -7.96 6.61 -17.63
CA GLU A 250 -6.52 6.85 -17.67
C GLU A 250 -6.06 7.60 -16.42
N TYR A 251 -4.85 7.30 -15.98
CA TYR A 251 -4.17 8.01 -14.89
C TYR A 251 -2.67 8.04 -15.13
N VAL A 252 -1.97 8.89 -14.39
CA VAL A 252 -0.51 8.94 -14.42
C VAL A 252 0.06 8.04 -13.32
N MET A 253 0.90 7.09 -13.69
CA MET A 253 1.73 6.31 -12.77
C MET A 253 3.06 7.03 -12.56
N VAL A 254 3.48 7.14 -11.31
CA VAL A 254 4.79 7.64 -10.91
C VAL A 254 5.50 6.52 -10.15
N ASP A 255 6.50 5.90 -10.78
CA ASP A 255 7.33 4.88 -10.14
C ASP A 255 8.40 5.57 -9.28
N ILE A 256 8.53 5.12 -8.03
CA ILE A 256 9.38 5.72 -7.01
C ILE A 256 10.20 4.64 -6.31
N ASP A 257 11.48 4.91 -6.07
CA ASP A 257 12.34 4.07 -5.22
C ASP A 257 12.69 4.81 -3.93
N ILE A 258 12.47 4.17 -2.78
CA ILE A 258 13.06 4.60 -1.50
C ILE A 258 14.53 4.16 -1.47
N LEU A 259 15.45 5.10 -1.25
CA LEU A 259 16.88 4.85 -1.43
C LEU A 259 17.66 4.58 -0.15
N ASP A 260 17.17 5.00 1.01
CA ASP A 260 17.90 4.87 2.26
C ASP A 260 17.48 3.61 3.05
N ILE A 261 18.43 2.71 3.28
CA ILE A 261 18.20 1.44 4.01
C ILE A 261 18.64 1.57 5.48
N GLU A 262 19.68 2.36 5.76
CA GLU A 262 20.15 2.60 7.13
C GLU A 262 19.31 3.65 7.83
N SER A 263 18.67 3.25 8.93
CA SER A 263 17.97 4.13 9.88
C SER A 263 18.96 4.95 10.72
N ASN A 264 19.87 5.65 10.07
CA ASN A 264 20.59 6.72 10.72
C ASN A 264 19.96 8.00 10.25
N TYR A 265 19.29 8.67 11.20
CA TYR A 265 18.76 10.03 11.19
C TYR A 265 19.82 11.08 10.80
N ARG A 266 20.57 10.85 9.72
CA ARG A 266 21.42 11.86 9.11
C ARG A 266 20.45 12.81 8.42
N ASN A 267 20.13 13.91 9.10
CA ASN A 267 19.50 15.10 8.53
C ASN A 267 20.32 15.71 7.38
N LYS A 268 21.51 15.16 7.09
CA LYS A 268 22.41 15.67 6.06
C LYS A 268 22.04 15.08 4.70
N ARG A 269 21.58 15.95 3.80
CA ARG A 269 21.50 15.69 2.35
C ARG A 269 22.86 15.19 1.85
N SER A 270 22.84 14.19 0.96
CA SER A 270 24.07 13.78 0.26
C SER A 270 24.60 14.96 -0.54
N THR A 271 25.91 15.21 -0.51
CA THR A 271 26.53 16.29 -1.29
C THR A 271 26.52 16.00 -2.79
N ASP A 272 26.38 14.73 -3.16
CA ASP A 272 26.51 14.28 -4.56
C ASP A 272 25.13 14.15 -5.24
N ILE A 273 24.04 14.43 -4.51
CA ILE A 273 22.67 14.37 -5.01
C ILE A 273 22.11 15.78 -5.10
N VAL A 274 21.63 16.15 -6.30
CA VAL A 274 20.80 17.33 -6.49
C VAL A 274 19.36 16.97 -6.16
N TYR A 275 18.83 17.56 -5.10
CA TYR A 275 17.45 17.35 -4.64
C TYR A 275 16.51 18.36 -5.30
N GLU A 276 15.33 17.89 -5.70
CA GLU A 276 14.23 18.69 -6.23
C GLU A 276 13.18 18.89 -5.13
N ASP A 277 13.11 20.08 -4.57
CA ASP A 277 12.24 20.36 -3.43
C ASP A 277 10.76 20.48 -3.84
N ASN A 278 10.48 20.74 -5.12
CA ASN A 278 9.11 20.77 -5.68
C ASN A 278 8.49 19.39 -5.83
N LEU A 279 9.29 18.32 -5.78
CA LEU A 279 8.73 16.97 -5.73
C LEU A 279 7.77 16.83 -4.52
N PRO A 280 6.68 16.06 -4.65
CA PRO A 280 5.67 15.93 -3.60
C PRO A 280 6.25 15.37 -2.32
N SER A 281 5.73 15.80 -1.17
CA SER A 281 5.93 14.98 0.03
C SER A 281 5.00 13.76 -0.04
N LEU A 282 5.47 12.61 0.44
CA LEU A 282 4.72 11.35 0.39
C LEU A 282 3.87 11.13 1.67
N SER A 283 3.56 12.18 2.43
CA SER A 283 2.69 12.12 3.61
C SER A 283 1.24 12.50 3.30
N LYS A 284 0.32 12.13 4.21
CA LYS A 284 -1.01 12.74 4.34
C LYS A 284 -0.92 14.26 4.46
#